data_AF-A0A6J4RCV6-F1
#
_entry.id   AF-A0A6J4RCV6-F1
#
_cell.length_a   1.000
_cell.length_b   1.000
_cell.length_c   1.000
_cell.angle_alpha   90.00
_cell.angle_beta   90.00
_cell.angle_gamma   90.00
#
_symmetry.space_group_name_H-M   'P 1'
#
loop_
_entity.id
_entity.type
_entity.pdbx_description
1 polymer ?
#
loop_
_entity_poly.entity_id
_entity_poly.type
_entity_poly.pdbx_seq_one_letter_code
_entity_poly.pdbx_strand_id
1 'polypeptide(L)'
;MMPVGEQQWEMLERIGAYAAGELGEEETREVEQLLFERPEYRRVAESYARMLVMLTTFGSEPVEVPEAVVGYAIRRAHVSAFMRSAEAFAGALGRSYIEAFVYYLGLRRESYGGGT
;
A
#
# COMPACT_ATOMS: atom_id res chain seq x y z
N MET A 1 2.50 -37.24 -3.11
CA MET A 1 3.91 -37.25 -2.69
C MET A 1 4.49 -35.92 -3.11
N MET A 2 4.59 -34.97 -2.19
CA MET A 2 5.10 -33.63 -2.48
C MET A 2 6.61 -33.73 -2.79
N PRO A 3 7.16 -32.95 -3.72
CA PRO A 3 8.60 -32.89 -3.95
C PRO A 3 9.32 -32.50 -2.65
N VAL A 4 10.49 -33.10 -2.40
CA VAL A 4 11.27 -32.92 -1.16
C VAL A 4 11.55 -31.43 -0.85
N GLY A 5 11.69 -30.60 -1.88
CA GLY A 5 11.90 -29.15 -1.73
C GLY A 5 10.71 -28.40 -1.15
N GLU A 6 9.47 -28.77 -1.50
CA GLU A 6 8.26 -28.10 -0.98
C GLU A 6 8.07 -28.38 0.51
N GLN A 7 8.32 -29.63 0.93
CA GLN A 7 8.24 -30.03 2.35
C GLN A 7 9.25 -29.26 3.21
N GLN A 8 10.44 -29.00 2.66
CA GLN A 8 11.46 -28.23 3.36
C GLN A 8 11.10 -26.74 3.47
N TRP A 9 10.50 -26.16 2.43
CA TRP A 9 10.02 -24.78 2.47
C TRP A 9 8.88 -24.58 3.46
N GLU A 10 7.88 -25.46 3.45
CA GLU A 10 6.75 -25.43 4.38
C GLU A 10 7.22 -25.56 5.84
N MET A 11 8.23 -26.40 6.09
CA MET A 11 8.84 -26.52 7.42
C MET A 11 9.54 -25.22 7.85
N LEU A 12 10.30 -24.58 6.96
CA LEU A 12 10.96 -23.30 7.27
C LEU A 12 9.94 -22.19 7.54
N GLU A 13 8.84 -22.17 6.80
CA GLU A 13 7.73 -21.23 7.00
C GLU A 13 7.08 -21.43 8.38
N ARG A 14 6.75 -22.69 8.75
CA ARG A 14 6.25 -23.02 10.09
C ARG A 14 7.20 -22.60 11.20
N ILE A 15 8.51 -22.83 11.05
CA ILE A 15 9.53 -22.42 12.03
C ILE A 15 9.61 -20.88 12.12
N GLY A 16 9.48 -20.18 10.99
CA GLY A 16 9.45 -18.72 10.95
C GLY A 16 8.24 -18.15 11.68
N ALA A 17 7.04 -18.69 11.41
CA ALA A 17 5.81 -18.32 12.09
C ALA A 17 5.86 -18.59 13.61
N TYR A 18 6.47 -19.72 14.01
CA TYR A 18 6.73 -20.01 15.42
C TYR A 18 7.61 -18.93 16.06
N ALA A 19 8.73 -18.59 15.41
CA ALA A 19 9.66 -17.58 15.92
C ALA A 19 9.06 -16.17 15.99
N ALA A 20 8.10 -15.86 15.10
CA ALA A 20 7.34 -14.62 15.12
C ALA A 20 6.19 -14.62 16.15
N GLY A 21 5.86 -15.77 16.74
CA GLY A 21 4.73 -15.91 17.65
C GLY A 21 3.36 -15.85 16.96
N GLU A 22 3.30 -16.18 15.68
CA GLU A 22 2.09 -16.07 14.84
C GLU A 22 1.30 -17.39 14.76
N LEU A 23 1.81 -18.48 15.34
CA LEU A 23 1.14 -19.78 15.35
C LEU A 23 0.04 -19.87 16.42
N GLY A 24 -0.97 -20.69 16.14
CA GLY A 24 -1.95 -21.09 17.16
C GLY A 24 -1.32 -21.97 18.24
N GLU A 25 -1.99 -22.15 19.38
CA GLU A 25 -1.45 -22.96 20.50
C GLU A 25 -1.17 -24.42 20.13
N GLU A 26 -2.01 -25.02 19.29
CA GLU A 26 -1.86 -26.41 18.85
C GLU A 26 -0.66 -26.56 17.91
N GLU A 27 -0.57 -25.70 16.90
CA GLU A 27 0.55 -25.66 15.95
C GLU A 27 1.88 -25.34 16.65
N THR A 28 1.84 -24.49 17.68
CA THR A 28 3.01 -24.18 18.51
C THR A 28 3.55 -25.44 19.17
N ARG A 29 2.69 -26.27 19.77
CA ARG A 29 3.12 -27.54 20.40
C ARG A 29 3.69 -28.53 19.37
N GLU A 30 3.10 -28.62 18.19
CA GLU A 30 3.62 -29.46 17.10
C GLU A 30 5.04 -29.02 16.69
N VAL A 31 5.24 -27.71 16.50
CA VAL A 31 6.54 -27.17 16.12
C VAL A 31 7.55 -27.31 17.26
N GLU A 32 7.16 -27.09 18.52
CA GLU A 32 8.04 -27.31 19.68
C GLU A 32 8.54 -28.76 19.77
N GLN A 33 7.65 -29.72 19.53
CA GLN A 33 8.04 -31.12 19.47
C GLN A 33 9.03 -31.38 18.33
N LEU A 34 8.79 -30.83 17.14
CA LEU A 34 9.72 -30.92 16.01
C LEU A 34 11.09 -30.28 16.29
N LEU A 35 11.12 -29.13 16.94
CA LEU A 35 12.35 -28.44 17.35
C LEU A 35 13.12 -29.23 18.41
N PHE A 36 12.41 -29.94 19.29
CA PHE A 36 13.02 -30.82 20.28
C PHE A 36 13.64 -32.07 19.64
N GLU A 37 12.94 -32.68 18.68
CA GLU A 37 13.39 -33.88 17.97
C GLU A 37 14.55 -33.60 17.01
N ARG A 38 14.63 -32.38 16.44
CA ARG A 38 15.63 -32.02 15.43
C ARG A 38 16.41 -30.76 15.81
N PRO A 39 17.66 -30.90 16.29
CA PRO A 39 18.46 -29.76 16.75
C PRO A 39 18.82 -28.78 15.63
N GLU A 40 18.77 -29.19 14.36
CA GLU A 40 18.97 -28.30 13.21
C GLU A 40 17.86 -27.25 13.10
N TYR A 41 16.61 -27.66 13.29
CA TYR A 41 15.46 -26.77 13.22
C TYR A 41 15.43 -25.78 14.38
N ARG A 42 15.88 -26.22 15.56
CA ARG A 42 16.11 -25.33 16.70
C ARG A 42 17.07 -24.19 16.36
N ARG A 43 18.21 -24.47 15.72
CA ARG A 43 19.17 -23.43 15.30
C ARG A 43 18.56 -22.45 14.30
N VAL A 44 17.70 -22.93 13.42
CA VAL A 44 16.98 -22.08 12.45
C VAL A 44 16.00 -21.16 13.17
N ALA A 45 15.19 -21.70 14.09
CA ALA A 45 14.26 -20.92 14.92
C ALA A 45 15.00 -19.82 15.72
N GLU A 46 16.12 -20.17 16.36
CA GLU A 46 16.98 -19.22 17.09
C GLU A 46 17.54 -18.12 16.18
N SER A 47 17.88 -18.47 14.94
CA SER A 47 18.37 -17.51 13.95
C SER A 47 17.28 -16.53 13.51
N TYR A 48 16.06 -17.02 13.25
CA TYR A 48 14.89 -16.19 12.95
C TYR A 48 14.56 -15.26 14.12
N ALA A 49 14.52 -15.78 15.35
CA ALA A 49 14.26 -14.97 16.54
C ALA A 49 15.28 -13.83 16.70
N ARG A 50 16.58 -14.12 16.52
CA ARG A 50 17.63 -13.10 16.56
C ARG A 50 17.45 -12.03 15.48
N MET A 51 17.10 -12.43 14.25
CA MET A 51 16.84 -11.51 13.16
C MET A 51 15.64 -10.61 13.45
N LEU A 52 14.53 -11.16 13.97
CA LEU A 52 13.33 -10.39 14.32
C LEU A 52 13.61 -9.36 15.42
N VAL A 53 14.38 -9.74 16.45
CA VAL A 53 14.81 -8.81 17.51
C VAL A 53 15.66 -7.68 16.93
N MET A 54 16.61 -8.02 16.05
CA MET A 54 17.47 -7.03 15.38
C MET A 54 16.65 -6.06 14.52
N LEU A 55 15.72 -6.56 13.69
CA LEU A 55 14.83 -5.73 12.86
C LEU A 55 13.94 -4.83 13.71
N THR A 56 13.41 -5.33 14.81
CA THR A 56 12.61 -4.53 15.76
C THR A 56 13.44 -3.39 16.36
N THR A 57 14.69 -3.69 16.71
CA THR A 57 15.63 -2.69 17.26
C THR A 57 15.94 -1.62 16.22
N PHE A 58 16.27 -2.00 14.99
CA PHE A 58 16.49 -1.03 13.90
C PHE A 58 15.25 -0.23 13.54
N GLY A 59 14.06 -0.85 13.56
CA GLY A 59 12.80 -0.17 13.28
C GLY A 59 12.37 0.81 14.38
N SER A 60 12.83 0.60 15.61
CA SER A 60 12.58 1.53 16.73
C SER A 60 13.50 2.76 16.73
N GLU A 61 14.58 2.73 15.95
CA GLU A 61 15.44 3.89 15.78
C GLU A 61 14.73 4.92 14.88
N PRO A 62 14.54 6.17 15.34
CA PRO A 62 13.85 7.17 14.54
C PRO A 62 14.64 7.42 13.27
N VAL A 63 14.06 7.02 12.13
CA VAL A 63 14.63 7.32 10.82
C VAL A 63 14.50 8.83 10.60
N GLU A 64 15.60 9.56 10.69
CA GLU A 64 15.65 10.96 10.30
C GLU A 64 15.40 11.07 8.79
N VAL A 65 14.16 11.41 8.43
CA VAL A 65 13.79 11.62 7.03
C VAL A 65 14.44 12.92 6.56
N PRO A 66 15.26 12.90 5.50
CA PRO A 66 15.87 14.12 4.99
C PRO A 66 14.80 15.16 4.61
N GLU A 67 14.97 16.40 5.04
CA GLU A 67 14.01 17.49 4.78
C GLU A 67 13.70 17.66 3.28
N ALA A 68 14.67 17.34 2.41
CA ALA A 68 14.50 17.37 0.96
C ALA A 68 13.37 16.43 0.46
N VAL A 69 13.21 15.26 1.07
CA VAL A 69 12.17 14.28 0.69
C VAL A 69 10.79 14.76 1.13
N VAL A 70 10.69 15.31 2.34
CA VAL A 70 9.46 15.92 2.86
C VAL A 70 9.05 17.12 2.01
N GLY A 71 10.00 18.00 1.69
CA GLY A 71 9.77 19.16 0.84
C GLY A 71 9.34 18.78 -0.58
N TYR A 72 9.90 17.71 -1.15
CA TYR A 72 9.47 17.18 -2.45
C TYR A 72 8.03 16.65 -2.39
N ALA A 73 7.68 15.87 -1.37
CA ALA A 73 6.34 15.32 -1.20
C ALA A 73 5.27 16.41 -1.03
N ILE A 74 5.53 17.41 -0.17
CA ILE A 74 4.65 18.56 0.03
C ILE A 74 4.46 19.35 -1.26
N ARG A 75 5.55 19.64 -1.97
CA ARG A 75 5.51 20.39 -3.23
C ARG A 75 4.72 19.63 -4.31
N ARG A 76 4.91 18.31 -4.39
CA ARG A 76 4.15 17.43 -5.30
C ARG A 76 2.65 17.43 -4.96
N ALA A 77 2.30 17.36 -3.68
CA ALA A 77 0.91 17.41 -3.22
C ALA A 77 0.26 18.78 -3.51
N HIS A 78 0.99 19.88 -3.30
CA HIS A 78 0.51 21.21 -3.65
C HIS A 78 0.30 21.39 -5.14
N VAL A 79 1.25 20.95 -5.98
CA VAL A 79 1.13 21.04 -7.44
C VAL A 79 -0.05 20.21 -7.95
N SER A 80 -0.26 19.01 -7.42
CA SER A 80 -1.40 18.18 -7.84
C SER A 80 -2.75 18.78 -7.42
N ALA A 81 -2.85 19.33 -6.21
CA ALA A 81 -4.03 20.04 -5.75
C ALA A 81 -4.31 21.30 -6.59
N PHE A 82 -3.26 22.07 -6.90
CA PHE A 82 -3.35 23.25 -7.75
C PHE A 82 -3.82 22.90 -9.17
N MET A 83 -3.23 21.88 -9.80
CA MET A 83 -3.64 21.44 -11.15
C MET A 83 -5.10 20.99 -11.17
N ARG A 84 -5.55 20.26 -10.15
CA ARG A 84 -6.95 19.84 -10.04
C ARG A 84 -7.90 21.03 -9.90
N SER A 85 -7.50 22.07 -9.17
CA SER A 85 -8.27 23.31 -9.04
C SER A 85 -8.28 24.10 -10.35
N ALA A 86 -7.15 24.20 -11.03
CA ALA A 86 -7.01 24.89 -12.31
C ALA A 86 -7.85 24.22 -13.41
N GLU A 87 -7.91 22.89 -13.45
CA GLU A 87 -8.74 22.14 -14.39
C GLU A 87 -10.23 22.37 -14.15
N ALA A 88 -10.67 22.34 -12.89
CA ALA A 88 -12.06 22.64 -12.53
C ALA A 88 -12.45 24.08 -12.93
N PHE A 89 -11.55 25.04 -12.70
CA PHE A 89 -11.77 26.44 -13.06
C PHE A 89 -11.78 26.64 -14.58
N ALA A 90 -10.82 26.06 -15.30
CA ALA A 90 -10.75 26.13 -16.77
C ALA A 90 -11.96 25.45 -17.43
N GLY A 91 -12.44 24.32 -16.88
CA GLY A 91 -13.66 23.66 -17.35
C GLY A 91 -14.92 24.51 -17.14
N ALA A 92 -15.03 25.18 -16.00
CA ALA A 92 -16.13 26.09 -15.69
C ALA A 92 -16.12 27.33 -16.61
N LEU A 93 -14.96 27.96 -16.77
CA LEU A 93 -14.79 29.10 -17.68
C LEU A 93 -15.04 28.69 -19.13
N GLY A 94 -14.47 27.57 -19.58
CA GLY A 94 -14.66 27.06 -20.94
C GLY A 94 -16.13 26.84 -21.26
N ARG A 95 -16.89 26.23 -20.34
CA ARG A 95 -18.35 26.04 -20.51
C ARG A 95 -19.08 27.38 -20.62
N SER A 96 -18.75 28.35 -19.77
CA SER A 96 -19.36 29.68 -19.79
C SER A 96 -19.06 30.44 -21.08
N TYR A 97 -17.81 30.41 -21.57
CA TYR A 97 -17.43 31.05 -22.83
C TYR A 97 -18.08 30.38 -24.05
N ILE A 98 -18.13 29.04 -24.08
CA ILE A 98 -18.80 28.30 -25.15
C ILE A 98 -20.30 28.60 -25.15
N GLU A 99 -20.95 28.64 -23.97
CA GLU A 99 -22.36 29.00 -23.85
C GLU A 99 -22.64 30.44 -24.34
N ALA A 100 -21.81 31.40 -23.94
CA ALA A 100 -21.89 32.77 -24.41
C ALA A 100 -21.68 32.89 -25.92
N PHE A 101 -20.76 32.10 -26.48
CA PHE A 101 -20.50 32.06 -27.92
C PHE A 101 -21.67 31.45 -28.70
N VAL A 102 -22.25 30.35 -28.20
CA VAL A 102 -23.45 29.71 -28.78
C VAL A 102 -24.66 30.63 -28.71
N TYR A 103 -24.81 31.38 -27.61
CA TYR A 103 -25.84 32.41 -27.45
C TYR A 103 -25.63 33.57 -28.44
N TYR A 104 -24.41 34.09 -28.52
CA TYR A 104 -24.07 35.21 -29.41
C TYR A 104 -24.24 34.87 -30.90
N LEU A 105 -23.90 33.63 -31.29
CA LEU A 105 -24.13 33.13 -32.66
C LEU A 105 -25.58 32.71 -32.93
N GLY A 106 -26.49 32.83 -31.95
CA GLY A 106 -27.92 32.50 -32.13
C GLY A 106 -28.20 31.02 -32.39
N LEU A 107 -27.26 30.12 -32.05
CA LEU A 107 -27.37 28.68 -32.32
C LEU A 107 -28.30 27.96 -31.34
N ARG A 108 -28.75 28.62 -30.26
CA ARG A 108 -29.82 28.14 -29.40
C ARG A 108 -31.17 28.47 -30.04
N ARG A 109 -31.60 27.62 -30.97
CA ARG A 109 -32.97 27.63 -31.50
C ARG A 109 -33.94 27.45 -30.33
N GLU A 110 -34.67 28.50 -29.98
CA GLU A 110 -35.77 28.44 -29.02
C GLU A 110 -36.80 27.45 -29.55
N SER A 111 -36.78 26.23 -29.01
CA SER A 111 -37.92 25.32 -29.10
C SER A 111 -38.97 25.76 -28.07
N TYR A 112 -39.57 26.93 -28.30
CA TYR A 112 -40.92 27.20 -27.79
C TYR A 112 -41.89 26.62 -28.82
N GLY A 113 -42.39 25.42 -28.52
CA GLY A 113 -43.47 24.83 -29.29
C GLY A 113 -44.77 25.61 -29.09
N GLY A 114 -45.47 25.83 -30.20
CA GLY A 114 -46.92 25.67 -30.32
C GLY A 114 -47.82 26.67 -29.60
N GLY A 115 -48.53 27.50 -30.37
CA GLY A 115 -49.65 28.28 -29.86
C GLY A 115 -50.36 29.16 -30.89
N THR A 116 -50.79 28.60 -32.02
CA THR A 116 -52.15 28.72 -32.62
C THR A 116 -52.28 27.69 -33.73
#